data_AF-A0A1Y5P915-F1
#
_entry.id   AF-A0A1Y5P915-F1
#
_cell.length_a   1.000
_cell.length_b   1.000
_cell.length_c   1.000
_cell.angle_alpha   90.00
_cell.angle_beta   90.00
_cell.angle_gamma   90.00
#
_symmetry.space_group_name_H-M   'P 1'
#
loop_
_entity.id
_entity.type
_entity.pdbx_description
1 polymer ?
#
loop_
_entity_poly.entity_id
_entity_poly.type
_entity_poly.pdbx_seq_one_letter_code
_entity_poly.pdbx_strand_id
1 'polypeptide(L)'
;MTVRELLEETGDRPGAVFHVGAEWAAADSRRRKDILIAADCVRVAEPQWEAGETGRVREIPRAEPLAHLMSGDLSDAGAALRGLHTVARADDLATPLAPLHGAVRELLAPWAVR
;
A
#
# COMPACT_ATOMS: atom_id res chain seq x y z
N MET A 1 -2.26 8.05 3.89
CA MET A 1 -3.39 7.86 2.96
C MET A 1 -4.63 7.50 3.77
N THR A 2 -5.77 8.10 3.48
CA THR A 2 -7.08 7.74 4.07
C THR A 2 -7.93 6.95 3.04
N VAL A 3 -9.01 6.29 3.49
CA VAL A 3 -9.95 5.62 2.58
C VAL A 3 -10.63 6.62 1.63
N ARG A 4 -10.80 7.87 2.07
CA ARG A 4 -11.28 8.96 1.23
C ARG A 4 -10.29 9.29 0.12
N GLU A 5 -9.01 9.50 0.47
CA GLU A 5 -7.95 9.77 -0.51
C GLU A 5 -7.78 8.62 -1.51
N LEU A 6 -7.92 7.36 -1.09
CA LEU A 6 -7.92 6.21 -2.01
C LEU A 6 -9.02 6.33 -3.08
N LEU A 7 -10.25 6.68 -2.66
CA LEU A 7 -11.36 6.87 -3.60
C LEU A 7 -11.12 8.07 -4.52
N GLU A 8 -10.64 9.18 -3.98
CA GLU A 8 -10.36 10.41 -4.75
C GLU A 8 -9.24 10.16 -5.76
N GLU A 9 -8.07 9.71 -5.33
CA GLU A 9 -6.87 9.61 -6.16
C GLU A 9 -6.87 8.40 -7.10
N THR A 10 -7.60 7.32 -6.78
CA THR A 10 -7.61 6.10 -7.61
C THR A 10 -8.98 5.69 -8.13
N GLY A 11 -10.06 6.21 -7.56
CA GLY A 11 -11.42 5.76 -7.86
C GLY A 11 -11.80 4.44 -7.18
N ASP A 12 -10.93 3.87 -6.35
CA ASP A 12 -11.15 2.56 -5.75
C ASP A 12 -11.81 2.65 -4.37
N ARG A 13 -12.75 1.74 -4.13
CA ARG A 13 -13.36 1.51 -2.82
C ARG A 13 -12.86 0.18 -2.25
N PRO A 14 -12.29 0.16 -1.04
CA PRO A 14 -11.78 -1.08 -0.45
C PRO A 14 -12.91 -1.94 0.11
N GLY A 15 -12.80 -3.27 -0.05
CA GLY A 15 -13.61 -4.24 0.68
C GLY A 15 -13.12 -4.44 2.12
N ALA A 16 -11.81 -4.30 2.33
CA ALA A 16 -11.17 -4.33 3.64
C ALA A 16 -9.96 -3.40 3.71
N VAL A 17 -9.65 -2.91 4.91
CA VAL A 17 -8.50 -2.04 5.17
C VAL A 17 -7.77 -2.52 6.41
N PHE A 18 -6.45 -2.51 6.35
CA PHE A 18 -5.57 -2.83 7.46
C PHE A 18 -4.64 -1.65 7.76
N HIS A 19 -4.64 -1.17 9.01
CA HIS A 19 -3.70 -0.15 9.45
C HIS A 19 -2.36 -0.80 9.80
N VAL A 20 -1.35 -0.48 9.00
CA VAL A 20 0.01 -1.01 9.14
C VAL A 20 0.79 -0.23 10.21
N GLY A 21 0.34 0.97 10.54
CA GLY A 21 0.97 1.88 11.48
C GLY A 21 1.26 3.23 10.84
N ALA A 22 2.20 3.97 11.43
CA ALA A 22 2.56 5.31 10.98
C ALA A 22 4.06 5.57 11.06
N GLU A 23 4.57 6.39 10.16
CA GLU A 23 5.96 6.86 10.15
C GLU A 23 6.06 8.38 9.99
N TRP A 24 7.23 8.95 10.28
CA TRP A 24 7.47 10.37 10.06
C TRP A 24 7.65 10.65 8.58
N ALA A 25 7.11 11.78 8.09
CA ALA A 25 7.17 12.10 6.66
C ALA A 25 8.60 12.43 6.17
N ALA A 26 9.47 12.93 7.05
CA ALA A 26 10.89 13.23 6.80
C ALA A 26 11.65 13.34 8.13
N ALA A 27 12.99 13.36 8.09
CA ALA A 27 13.87 13.36 9.27
C ALA A 27 13.57 14.47 10.29
N ASP A 28 13.18 15.66 9.82
CA ASP A 28 12.82 16.81 10.67
C ASP A 28 11.32 17.15 10.63
N SER A 29 10.49 16.20 10.18
CA SER A 29 9.06 16.43 10.06
C SER A 29 8.36 16.29 11.40
N ARG A 30 7.45 17.23 11.68
CA ARG A 30 6.45 17.09 12.77
C ARG A 30 5.19 16.33 12.32
N ARG A 31 5.12 15.96 11.04
CA ARG A 31 3.97 15.26 10.45
C ARG A 31 4.24 13.76 10.39
N ARG A 32 3.28 12.99 10.92
CA ARG A 32 3.21 11.54 10.72
C ARG A 32 2.33 11.21 9.51
N LYS A 33 2.68 10.15 8.81
CA LYS A 33 1.87 9.56 7.74
C LYS A 33 1.43 8.16 8.17
N ASP A 34 0.11 7.95 8.19
CA ASP A 34 -0.48 6.64 8.37
C ASP A 34 -0.39 5.83 7.08
N ILE A 35 -0.02 4.56 7.25
CA ILE A 35 0.14 3.57 6.20
C ILE A 35 -1.03 2.59 6.32
N LEU A 36 -1.79 2.47 5.25
CA LEU A 36 -2.89 1.54 5.12
C LEU A 36 -2.60 0.56 3.99
N ILE A 37 -3.05 -0.69 4.15
CA ILE A 37 -3.17 -1.63 3.05
C ILE A 37 -4.65 -1.86 2.80
N ALA A 38 -5.07 -1.62 1.56
CA ALA A 38 -6.42 -1.80 1.08
C ALA A 38 -6.51 -3.11 0.28
N ALA A 39 -7.55 -3.90 0.54
CA ALA A 39 -7.79 -5.18 -0.12
C ALA A 39 -9.19 -5.22 -0.71
N ASP A 40 -9.38 -6.14 -1.66
CA ASP A 40 -10.64 -6.33 -2.40
C ASP A 40 -11.18 -4.99 -2.94
N CYS A 41 -10.26 -4.18 -3.45
CA CYS A 41 -10.57 -2.88 -4.03
C CYS A 41 -11.40 -3.07 -5.30
N VAL A 42 -12.48 -2.31 -5.39
CA VAL A 42 -13.32 -2.25 -6.59
C VAL A 42 -13.30 -0.81 -7.10
N ARG A 43 -13.01 -0.64 -8.40
CA ARG A 43 -13.12 0.63 -9.09
C ARG A 43 -14.59 1.05 -9.14
N VAL A 44 -14.91 2.21 -8.56
CA VAL A 44 -16.29 2.74 -8.51
C VAL A 44 -16.40 4.17 -9.06
N ALA A 45 -15.28 4.83 -9.32
CA ALA A 45 -15.21 6.17 -9.89
C ALA A 45 -13.93 6.34 -10.72
N GLU A 46 -13.82 7.44 -11.47
CA GLU A 46 -12.54 7.85 -12.05
C GLU A 46 -11.71 8.65 -11.03
N PRO A 47 -10.36 8.64 -11.11
CA PRO A 47 -9.50 9.49 -10.30
C PRO A 47 -9.85 10.99 -10.40
N GLN A 48 -9.86 11.67 -9.27
CA GLN A 48 -10.11 13.09 -9.12
C GLN A 48 -8.96 13.70 -8.31
N TRP A 49 -8.22 14.62 -8.94
CA TRP A 49 -7.11 15.34 -8.32
C TRP A 49 -7.59 16.71 -7.85
N GLU A 50 -7.13 17.16 -6.68
CA GLU A 50 -7.44 18.51 -6.21
C GLU A 50 -6.72 19.58 -7.05
N ALA A 51 -7.13 20.84 -6.88
CA ALA A 51 -6.52 21.96 -7.58
C ALA A 51 -5.03 22.08 -7.23
N GLY A 52 -4.16 21.87 -8.21
CA GLY A 52 -2.70 21.89 -8.05
C GLY A 52 -2.08 20.50 -7.91
N GLU A 53 -2.87 19.44 -7.93
CA GLU A 53 -2.41 18.06 -7.91
C GLU A 53 -2.51 17.40 -9.29
N THR A 54 -1.60 16.47 -9.56
CA THR A 54 -1.63 15.65 -10.77
C THR A 54 -1.09 14.27 -10.45
N GLY A 55 -1.67 13.23 -11.06
CA GLY A 55 -1.17 11.89 -10.89
C GLY A 55 -1.65 10.94 -11.98
N ARG A 56 -1.15 9.71 -11.91
CA ARG A 56 -1.60 8.61 -12.76
C ARG A 56 -1.76 7.36 -11.90
N VAL A 57 -2.87 6.67 -12.07
CA VAL A 57 -3.05 5.33 -11.49
C VAL A 57 -2.38 4.32 -12.41
N ARG A 58 -1.59 3.42 -11.84
CA ARG A 58 -0.97 2.33 -12.58
C ARG A 58 -1.13 1.03 -11.79
N GLU A 59 -1.70 0.03 -12.43
CA GLU A 59 -1.70 -1.32 -11.92
C GLU A 59 -0.33 -1.96 -12.18
N ILE A 60 0.17 -2.66 -11.17
CA ILE A 60 1.45 -3.39 -11.25
C ILE A 60 1.11 -4.87 -11.21
N PRO A 61 1.58 -5.68 -12.18
CA PRO A 61 1.39 -7.12 -12.16
C PRO A 61 1.89 -7.71 -10.84
N ARG A 62 1.17 -8.68 -10.29
CA ARG A 62 1.43 -9.25 -8.95
C ARG A 62 2.88 -9.71 -8.70
N ALA A 63 3.62 -10.11 -9.75
CA ALA A 63 4.99 -10.58 -9.64
C ALA A 63 6.05 -9.46 -9.61
N GLU A 64 5.67 -8.24 -10.00
CA GLU A 64 6.57 -7.09 -10.17
C GLU A 64 6.62 -6.06 -9.02
N PRO A 65 5.77 -6.06 -7.96
CA PRO A 65 5.75 -4.96 -7.00
C PRO A 65 7.10 -4.76 -6.31
N LEU A 66 7.80 -5.85 -5.94
CA LEU A 66 9.10 -5.72 -5.26
C LEU A 66 10.17 -5.11 -6.15
N ALA A 67 10.25 -5.54 -7.42
CA ALA A 67 11.19 -4.95 -8.37
C ALA A 67 10.90 -3.45 -8.56
N HIS A 68 9.62 -3.07 -8.64
CA HIS A 68 9.22 -1.67 -8.75
C HIS A 68 9.58 -0.87 -7.49
N LEU A 69 9.28 -1.39 -6.30
CA LEU A 69 9.61 -0.74 -5.03
C LEU A 69 11.12 -0.60 -4.83
N MET A 70 11.92 -1.50 -5.39
CA MET A 70 13.39 -1.48 -5.29
C MET A 70 14.09 -0.76 -6.45
N SER A 71 13.33 -0.15 -7.37
CA SER A 71 13.88 0.56 -8.53
C SER A 71 14.75 1.77 -8.17
N GLY A 72 14.49 2.41 -7.03
CA GLY A 72 15.09 3.70 -6.65
C GLY A 72 14.31 4.92 -7.15
N ASP A 73 13.22 4.72 -7.89
CA ASP A 73 12.44 5.81 -8.52
C ASP A 73 11.29 6.33 -7.63
N LEU A 74 11.12 5.78 -6.42
CA LEU A 74 9.98 6.08 -5.54
C LEU A 74 10.43 6.71 -4.23
N SER A 75 9.79 7.81 -3.85
CA SER A 75 9.99 8.47 -2.55
C SER A 75 9.48 7.64 -1.37
N ASP A 76 8.44 6.82 -1.59
CA ASP A 76 7.70 6.14 -0.54
C ASP A 76 7.86 4.61 -0.57
N ALA A 77 8.86 4.09 -1.29
CA ALA A 77 9.14 2.66 -1.36
C ALA A 77 9.31 2.01 0.02
N GLY A 78 10.01 2.70 0.94
CA GLY A 78 10.23 2.21 2.30
C GLY A 78 8.92 2.05 3.09
N ALA A 79 7.98 3.00 2.94
CA ALA A 79 6.68 2.94 3.58
C ALA A 79 5.86 1.73 3.07
N ALA A 80 5.84 1.53 1.75
CA ALA A 80 5.16 0.41 1.12
C ALA A 80 5.77 -0.95 1.53
N LEU A 81 7.11 -1.07 1.56
CA LEU A 81 7.79 -2.28 2.01
C LEU A 81 7.52 -2.59 3.48
N ARG A 82 7.55 -1.58 4.36
CA ARG A 82 7.11 -1.72 5.77
C ARG A 82 5.67 -2.23 5.82
N GLY A 83 4.80 -1.67 4.98
CA GLY A 83 3.44 -2.15 4.68
C GLY A 83 3.37 -3.67 4.53
N LEU A 84 4.06 -4.17 3.50
CA LEU A 84 4.10 -5.58 3.14
C LEU A 84 4.67 -6.45 4.28
N HIS A 85 5.76 -6.02 4.92
CA HIS A 85 6.37 -6.78 6.01
C HIS A 85 5.48 -6.89 7.24
N THR A 86 4.73 -5.84 7.61
CA THR A 86 3.79 -5.90 8.73
C THR A 86 2.63 -6.84 8.41
N VAL A 87 2.06 -6.76 7.20
CA VAL A 87 1.02 -7.70 6.76
C VAL A 87 1.53 -9.14 6.83
N ALA A 88 2.73 -9.43 6.31
CA ALA A 88 3.30 -10.77 6.32
C ALA A 88 3.48 -11.37 7.73
N ARG A 89 3.77 -10.51 8.72
CA ARG A 89 4.00 -10.87 10.13
C ARG A 89 2.75 -10.84 11.00
N ALA A 90 1.62 -10.35 10.50
CA ALA A 90 0.39 -10.31 11.27
C ALA A 90 -0.12 -11.74 11.49
N ASP A 91 -0.36 -12.11 12.76
CA ASP A 91 -0.79 -13.45 13.16
C ASP A 91 -2.33 -13.62 13.08
N ASP A 92 -3.08 -12.51 13.11
CA ASP A 92 -4.55 -12.51 13.12
C ASP A 92 -5.10 -11.41 12.21
N LEU A 93 -5.00 -11.62 10.89
CA LEU A 93 -5.67 -10.78 9.91
C LEU A 93 -7.12 -11.25 9.76
N ALA A 94 -8.06 -10.31 9.87
CA ALA A 94 -9.48 -10.58 9.64
C ALA A 94 -9.69 -11.33 8.32
N THR A 95 -10.68 -12.23 8.25
CA THR A 95 -10.91 -13.13 7.10
C THR A 95 -10.84 -12.46 5.72
N PRO A 96 -11.38 -11.25 5.49
CA PRO A 96 -11.28 -10.58 4.19
C PRO A 96 -9.83 -10.29 3.74
N LEU A 97 -8.89 -10.20 4.68
CA LEU A 97 -7.47 -9.92 4.42
C LEU A 97 -6.62 -11.20 4.28
N ALA A 98 -7.19 -12.39 4.52
CA ALA A 98 -6.44 -13.65 4.47
C ALA A 98 -5.85 -13.97 3.07
N PRO A 99 -6.57 -13.77 1.94
CA PRO A 99 -5.99 -13.96 0.61
C PRO A 99 -4.80 -13.01 0.36
N LEU A 100 -4.91 -11.76 0.83
CA LEU A 100 -3.85 -10.78 0.74
C LEU A 100 -2.64 -11.19 1.57
N HIS A 101 -2.83 -11.76 2.76
CA HIS A 101 -1.74 -12.26 3.62
C HIS A 101 -0.89 -13.30 2.91
N GLY A 102 -1.53 -14.33 2.35
CA GLY A 102 -0.84 -15.37 1.58
C GLY A 102 -0.09 -14.79 0.39
N ALA A 103 -0.74 -13.89 -0.36
CA ALA A 103 -0.13 -13.26 -1.52
C ALA A 103 1.11 -12.42 -1.18
N VAL A 104 1.07 -11.68 -0.07
CA VAL A 104 2.21 -10.87 0.41
C VAL A 104 3.35 -11.76 0.90
N ARG A 105 3.05 -12.88 1.58
CA ARG A 105 4.09 -13.84 2.01
C ARG A 105 4.78 -14.48 0.82
N GLU A 106 4.02 -14.89 -0.21
CA GLU A 106 4.58 -15.40 -1.46
C GLU A 106 5.44 -14.36 -2.17
N LEU A 107 4.98 -13.12 -2.23
CA LEU A 107 5.72 -12.00 -2.82
C LEU A 107 7.07 -11.80 -2.13
N LEU A 108 7.10 -11.82 -0.79
CA LEU A 108 8.31 -11.60 0.00
C LEU A 108 9.22 -12.84 0.13
N ALA A 109 8.72 -14.04 -0.15
CA ALA A 109 9.45 -15.30 0.05
C ALA A 109 10.84 -15.34 -0.64
N PRO A 110 11.03 -14.85 -1.88
CA PRO A 110 12.35 -14.84 -2.52
C PRO A 110 13.39 -13.98 -1.78
N TRP A 111 12.92 -13.07 -0.92
CA TRP A 111 13.72 -12.09 -0.16
C TRP A 111 13.80 -12.44 1.32
N ALA A 112 13.21 -13.57 1.74
CA ALA A 112 13.19 -14.05 3.11
C ALA A 112 14.44 -14.87 3.51
N VAL A 113 15.51 -14.82 2.71
CA VAL A 113 16.77 -15.57 2.89
C VAL A 113 17.90 -14.54 3.02
N ARG A 114 18.71 -14.42 4.08
CA ARG A 114 19.00 -15.19 5.30
C ARG A 114 19.23 -14.22 6.45
#